data_AF-A0A178AFS0-F1
#
_entry.id   AF-A0A178AFS0-F1
#
_cell.length_a   1.000
_cell.length_b   1.000
_cell.length_c   1.000
_cell.angle_alpha   90.00
_cell.angle_beta   90.00
_cell.angle_gamma   90.00
#
_symmetry.space_group_name_H-M   'P 1'
#
loop_
_entity.id
_entity.type
_entity.pdbx_description
1 polymer ?
#
loop_
_entity_poly.entity_id
_entity_poly.type
_entity_poly.pdbx_seq_one_letter_code
_entity_poly.pdbx_strand_id
1 'polypeptide(L)'
;GQVKQAIALLEQVVETGHQVQVPHHNSQLKYQRSLAIMYKANGQTKEAVELLERVLEHQPNIPGPPHAGRLALRQELASAYQSVGQIEKAAALLEHIAKIRRARPTPEEP
;
A
#
# COMPACT_ATOMS: atom_id res chain seq x y z
N GLY A 1 22.70 -10.03 3.49
CA GLY A 1 22.55 -9.32 2.21
C GLY A 1 21.88 -7.99 2.46
N GLN A 2 22.25 -6.96 1.70
CA GLN A 2 21.77 -5.57 1.90
C GLN A 2 20.23 -5.46 1.93
N VAL A 3 19.51 -6.29 1.15
CA VAL A 3 18.05 -6.36 1.14
C VAL A 3 17.46 -6.72 2.51
N LYS A 4 18.03 -7.72 3.20
CA LYS A 4 17.54 -8.12 4.54
C LYS A 4 17.74 -7.02 5.59
N GLN A 5 18.84 -6.28 5.51
CA GLN A 5 19.10 -5.14 6.39
C GLN A 5 18.14 -3.98 6.11
N ALA A 6 17.85 -3.70 4.84
CA ALA A 6 16.87 -2.69 4.46
C ALA A 6 15.45 -3.03 4.95
N ILE A 7 15.05 -4.31 4.85
CA ILE A 7 13.79 -4.80 5.40
C ILE A 7 13.72 -4.56 6.90
N ALA A 8 14.74 -4.99 7.67
CA ALA A 8 14.77 -4.83 9.12
C ALA A 8 14.69 -3.36 9.56
N LEU A 9 15.38 -2.45 8.85
CA LEU A 9 15.30 -1.01 9.12
C LEU A 9 13.90 -0.46 8.84
N LEU A 10 13.27 -0.88 7.74
CA LEU A 10 11.92 -0.44 7.39
C LEU A 10 10.88 -0.99 8.37
N GLU A 11 11.01 -2.23 8.82
CA GLU A 11 10.16 -2.81 9.89
C GLU A 11 10.23 -1.96 11.15
N GLN A 12 11.44 -1.59 11.60
CA GLN A 12 11.62 -0.70 12.76
C GLN A 12 10.97 0.66 12.55
N VAL A 13 11.11 1.28 11.38
CA VAL A 13 10.49 2.58 11.07
C VAL A 13 8.97 2.48 11.06
N VAL A 14 8.41 1.41 10.51
CA VAL A 14 6.96 1.17 10.49
C VAL A 14 6.43 0.95 11.90
N GLU A 15 7.13 0.18 12.74
CA GLU A 15 6.71 -0.11 14.11
C GLU A 15 6.84 1.10 15.04
N THR A 16 7.96 1.82 15.00
CA THR A 16 8.15 3.06 15.77
C THR A 16 7.20 4.17 15.32
N GLY A 17 6.90 4.26 14.02
CA GLY A 17 5.91 5.17 13.48
C GLY A 17 4.48 4.90 13.96
N HIS A 18 4.15 3.68 14.42
CA HIS A 18 2.87 3.40 15.09
C HIS A 18 2.86 3.89 16.55
N GLN A 19 4.01 3.91 17.24
CA GLN A 19 4.11 4.36 18.63
C GLN A 19 4.15 5.88 18.76
N VAL A 20 4.79 6.56 17.81
CA VAL A 20 4.81 8.02 17.78
C VAL A 20 3.65 8.49 16.91
N GLN A 21 2.59 8.96 17.55
CA GLN A 21 1.34 9.43 16.93
C GLN A 21 1.54 10.77 16.17
N VAL A 22 2.54 10.84 15.29
CA VAL A 22 2.81 12.03 14.49
C VAL A 22 1.82 12.02 13.32
N PRO A 23 1.11 13.14 13.04
CA PRO A 23 0.12 13.22 11.96
C PRO A 23 0.75 13.30 10.55
N HIS A 24 1.83 12.54 10.31
CA HIS A 24 2.44 12.37 8.99
C HIS A 24 1.98 11.05 8.35
N HIS A 25 0.65 10.86 8.25
CA HIS A 25 0.02 9.71 7.58
C HIS A 25 0.65 9.44 6.19
N ASN A 26 0.97 10.48 5.42
CA ASN A 26 1.57 10.33 4.09
C ASN A 26 2.99 9.72 4.10
N SER A 27 3.81 10.04 5.10
CA SER A 27 5.18 9.51 5.18
C SER A 27 5.16 8.05 5.61
N GLN A 28 4.23 7.68 6.50
CA GLN A 28 4.05 6.30 6.95
C GLN A 28 3.64 5.36 5.80
N LEU A 29 2.70 5.79 4.93
CA LEU A 29 2.30 5.01 3.76
C LEU A 29 3.45 4.77 2.78
N LYS A 30 4.39 5.73 2.66
CA LYS A 30 5.57 5.58 1.81
C LYS A 30 6.48 4.46 2.33
N TYR A 31 6.77 4.45 3.64
CA TYR A 31 7.62 3.40 4.23
C TYR A 31 6.98 2.02 4.16
N GLN A 32 5.67 1.92 4.46
CA GLN A 32 4.91 0.67 4.34
C GLN A 32 4.90 0.14 2.91
N ARG A 33 4.71 1.02 1.91
CA ARG A 33 4.80 0.65 0.50
C ARG A 33 6.19 0.14 0.13
N SER A 34 7.25 0.85 0.55
CA SER A 34 8.63 0.44 0.29
C SER A 34 8.94 -0.92 0.91
N LEU A 35 8.49 -1.16 2.13
CA LEU A 35 8.66 -2.45 2.82
C LEU A 35 7.98 -3.59 2.04
N ALA A 36 6.74 -3.38 1.58
CA ALA A 36 6.03 -4.37 0.76
C ALA A 36 6.75 -4.68 -0.57
N ILE A 37 7.31 -3.66 -1.22
CA ILE A 37 8.11 -3.84 -2.45
C ILE A 37 9.37 -4.66 -2.16
N MET A 38 10.06 -4.39 -1.05
CA MET A 38 11.25 -5.14 -0.64
C MET A 38 10.93 -6.60 -0.30
N TYR A 39 9.84 -6.86 0.42
CA TYR A 39 9.37 -8.22 0.68
C TYR A 39 9.12 -8.98 -0.64
N LYS A 40 8.38 -8.39 -1.59
CA LYS A 40 8.17 -9.00 -2.92
C LYS A 40 9.49 -9.31 -3.63
N ALA A 41 10.41 -8.35 -3.65
CA ALA A 41 11.73 -8.51 -4.29
C ALA A 41 12.57 -9.60 -3.64
N ASN A 42 12.39 -9.86 -2.33
CA ASN A 42 13.08 -10.91 -1.59
C ASN A 42 12.32 -12.26 -1.60
N GLY A 43 11.26 -12.41 -2.40
CA GLY A 43 10.44 -13.62 -2.48
C GLY A 43 9.46 -13.81 -1.32
N GLN A 44 9.37 -12.83 -0.42
CA GLN A 44 8.48 -12.78 0.75
C GLN A 44 7.12 -12.17 0.39
N THR A 45 6.53 -12.63 -0.70
CA THR A 45 5.32 -12.01 -1.25
C THR A 45 4.11 -12.14 -0.31
N LYS A 46 4.06 -13.16 0.56
CA LYS A 46 2.98 -13.32 1.53
C LYS A 46 3.04 -12.26 2.63
N GLU A 47 4.24 -11.99 3.14
CA GLU A 47 4.49 -10.93 4.12
C GLU A 47 4.15 -9.55 3.55
N ALA A 48 4.41 -9.33 2.25
CA ALA A 48 3.96 -8.13 1.55
C ALA A 48 2.43 -7.99 1.52
N VAL A 49 1.70 -9.10 1.29
CA VAL A 49 0.22 -9.11 1.31
C VAL A 49 -0.29 -8.77 2.71
N GLU A 50 0.19 -9.46 3.74
CA GLU A 50 -0.23 -9.26 5.14
C GLU A 50 0.00 -7.82 5.61
N LEU A 51 1.18 -7.26 5.31
CA LEU A 51 1.50 -5.87 5.64
C LEU A 51 0.50 -4.92 4.97
N LEU A 52 0.26 -5.07 3.67
CA LEU A 52 -0.60 -4.17 2.91
C LEU A 52 -2.08 -4.28 3.29
N GLU A 53 -2.58 -5.49 3.57
CA GLU A 53 -3.93 -5.72 4.11
C GLU A 53 -4.09 -4.99 5.45
N ARG A 54 -3.17 -5.22 6.39
CA ARG A 54 -3.19 -4.59 7.72
C ARG A 54 -3.17 -3.08 7.63
N VAL A 55 -2.31 -2.52 6.79
CA VAL A 55 -2.21 -1.06 6.59
C VAL A 55 -3.50 -0.48 6.05
N LEU A 56 -4.14 -1.15 5.08
CA LEU A 56 -5.40 -0.65 4.49
C LEU A 56 -6.60 -0.81 5.43
N GLU A 57 -6.59 -1.80 6.31
CA GLU A 57 -7.63 -2.01 7.34
C GLU A 57 -7.56 -0.98 8.47
N HIS A 58 -6.35 -0.67 8.96
CA HIS A 58 -6.14 0.24 10.09
C HIS A 58 -6.19 1.73 9.68
N GLN A 59 -6.29 2.01 8.39
CA GLN A 59 -6.31 3.37 7.91
C GLN A 59 -7.73 3.96 8.00
N PRO A 60 -7.95 5.06 8.73
CA PRO A 60 -9.27 5.66 8.85
C PRO A 60 -9.82 5.99 7.46
N ASN A 61 -11.12 5.72 7.27
CA ASN A 61 -11.79 6.05 6.02
C ASN A 61 -12.08 7.56 6.01
N ILE A 62 -11.03 8.34 5.77
CA ILE A 62 -11.12 9.81 5.76
C ILE A 62 -12.01 10.23 4.60
N PRO A 63 -13.13 10.94 4.85
CA PRO A 63 -13.96 11.50 3.80
C PRO A 63 -13.16 12.53 3.00
N GLY A 64 -13.16 12.40 1.67
CA GLY A 64 -12.44 13.31 0.79
C GLY A 64 -11.90 12.60 -0.46
N PRO A 65 -11.23 13.35 -1.36
CA PRO A 65 -10.62 12.78 -2.55
C PRO A 65 -9.67 11.64 -2.18
N PRO A 66 -9.68 10.53 -2.93
CA PRO A 66 -8.81 9.41 -2.63
C PRO A 66 -7.35 9.84 -2.65
N HIS A 67 -6.71 9.79 -1.47
CA HIS A 67 -5.31 10.17 -1.27
C HIS A 67 -4.42 9.31 -2.17
N ALA A 68 -3.54 9.95 -2.95
CA ALA A 68 -2.68 9.27 -3.92
C ALA A 68 -1.88 8.10 -3.29
N GLY A 69 -1.44 8.24 -2.02
CA GLY A 69 -0.76 7.19 -1.27
C GLY A 69 -1.62 5.95 -1.02
N ARG A 70 -2.92 6.10 -0.76
CA ARG A 70 -3.84 4.97 -0.54
C ARG A 70 -4.10 4.21 -1.83
N LEU A 71 -4.16 4.90 -2.97
CA LEU A 71 -4.32 4.27 -4.27
C LEU A 71 -3.07 3.45 -4.62
N ALA A 72 -1.89 4.00 -4.35
CA ALA A 72 -0.62 3.32 -4.58
C ALA A 72 -0.48 2.04 -3.73
N LEU A 73 -0.90 2.04 -2.46
CA LEU A 73 -0.91 0.84 -1.62
C LEU A 73 -1.87 -0.23 -2.14
N ARG A 74 -3.08 0.15 -2.57
CA ARG A 74 -4.03 -0.80 -3.18
C ARG A 74 -3.49 -1.40 -4.48
N GLN A 75 -2.77 -0.61 -5.27
CA GLN A 75 -2.09 -1.11 -6.48
C GLN A 75 -0.99 -2.12 -6.13
N GLU A 76 -0.18 -1.84 -5.12
CA GLU A 76 0.83 -2.81 -4.66
C GLU A 76 0.19 -4.09 -4.13
N LEU A 77 -0.93 -3.99 -3.42
CA LEU A 77 -1.64 -5.16 -2.88
C LEU A 77 -2.23 -6.01 -4.00
N ALA A 78 -2.83 -5.39 -5.01
CA ALA A 78 -3.30 -6.11 -6.20
C ALA A 78 -2.16 -6.85 -6.91
N SER A 79 -1.00 -6.19 -7.07
CA SER A 79 0.19 -6.83 -7.63
C SER A 79 0.71 -7.98 -6.76
N ALA A 80 0.72 -7.81 -5.44
CA ALA A 80 1.13 -8.87 -4.51
C ALA A 80 0.19 -10.09 -4.58
N TYR A 81 -1.13 -9.86 -4.61
CA TYR A 81 -2.13 -10.90 -4.80
C TYR A 81 -1.95 -11.66 -6.12
N GLN A 82 -1.67 -10.96 -7.23
CA GLN A 82 -1.35 -11.62 -8.51
C GLN A 82 -0.16 -12.57 -8.36
N SER A 83 0.91 -12.13 -7.69
CA SER A 83 2.11 -12.92 -7.47
C SER A 83 1.90 -14.15 -6.57
N VAL A 84 0.86 -14.18 -5.73
CA VAL A 84 0.48 -15.37 -4.92
C VAL A 84 -0.73 -16.12 -5.47
N GLY A 85 -1.18 -15.81 -6.69
CA GLY A 85 -2.30 -16.49 -7.35
C GLY A 85 -3.69 -16.12 -6.84
N GLN A 86 -3.83 -15.07 -6.01
CA GLN A 86 -5.11 -14.57 -5.52
C GLN A 86 -5.77 -13.61 -6.54
N ILE A 87 -6.05 -14.12 -7.74
CA ILE A 87 -6.47 -13.32 -8.90
C ILE A 87 -7.78 -12.57 -8.67
N GLU A 88 -8.76 -13.20 -8.02
CA GLU A 88 -10.06 -12.56 -7.74
C GLU A 88 -9.93 -11.33 -6.84
N LYS A 89 -9.12 -11.43 -5.77
CA LYS A 89 -8.85 -10.29 -4.88
C LYS A 89 -8.10 -9.17 -5.59
N ALA A 90 -7.15 -9.51 -6.47
CA ALA A 90 -6.45 -8.53 -7.28
C ALA A 90 -7.41 -7.79 -8.23
N ALA A 91 -8.30 -8.52 -8.91
CA ALA A 91 -9.30 -7.95 -9.82
C ALA A 91 -10.23 -6.98 -9.08
N ALA A 92 -10.77 -7.39 -7.93
CA ALA A 92 -11.64 -6.54 -7.10
C ALA A 92 -10.98 -5.21 -6.70
N LEU A 93 -9.68 -5.24 -6.32
CA LEU A 93 -8.93 -4.03 -6.01
C LEU A 93 -8.72 -3.13 -7.24
N LEU A 94 -8.36 -3.71 -8.38
CA LEU A 94 -8.16 -2.97 -9.63
C LEU A 94 -9.45 -2.31 -10.13
N GLU A 95 -10.59 -3.00 -10.00
CA GLU A 95 -11.90 -2.41 -10.30
C GLU A 95 -12.22 -1.23 -9.38
N HIS A 96 -11.95 -1.35 -8.08
CA HIS A 96 -12.14 -0.26 -7.13
C HIS A 96 -11.27 0.96 -7.49
N ILE A 97 -10.00 0.73 -7.85
CA ILE A 97 -9.08 1.77 -8.33
C ILE A 97 -9.60 2.43 -9.61
N ALA A 98 -10.12 1.66 -10.57
CA ALA A 98 -10.66 2.18 -11.82
C ALA A 98 -11.90 3.05 -11.59
N LYS A 99 -12.82 2.61 -10.71
CA LYS A 99 -14.00 3.40 -10.31
C LYS A 99 -13.61 4.75 -9.72
N ILE A 100 -12.62 4.75 -8.81
CA ILE A 100 -12.06 5.97 -8.22
C ILE A 100 -11.49 6.91 -9.28
N ARG A 101 -10.69 6.39 -10.22
CA ARG A 101 -10.05 7.20 -11.26
C ARG A 101 -11.07 7.79 -12.23
N ARG A 102 -12.13 7.06 -12.57
CA ARG A 102 -13.24 7.54 -13.41
C ARG A 102 -14.10 8.59 -12.72
N ALA A 103 -14.27 8.49 -11.40
CA ALA A 103 -15.03 9.46 -10.61
C ALA A 103 -14.25 10.77 -10.35
N ARG A 104 -12.95 10.82 -10.68
CA ARG A 104 -12.17 12.05 -10.60
C ARG A 104 -12.45 12.86 -11.88
N PRO A 105 -13.06 14.06 -11.80
CA PRO A 105 -13.18 14.90 -12.97
C PRO A 105 -11.77 15.26 -13.45
N THR A 106 -11.48 14.96 -14.71
CA THR A 106 -10.32 15.52 -15.40
C THR A 106 -10.54 17.03 -15.51
N PRO A 107 -9.60 17.89 -15.06
CA PRO A 107 -9.69 19.32 -15.31
C PRO A 107 -9.22 19.56 -16.74
N GLU A 108 -9.96 19.05 -17.72
CA GLU A 108 -9.73 19.29 -19.14
C GLU A 108 -10.90 18.71 -19.92
N GLU A 109 -11.89 19.56 -20.17
CA GLU A 109 -12.60 19.64 -21.44
C GLU A 109 -13.29 21.02 -21.46
N PRO A 110 -12.87 21.97 -22.33
CA PRO A 110 -13.56 23.26 -22.51
C PRO A 110 -14.91 23.09 -23.23
#